data_AF-A0A965EU87-F1
#
_entry.id   AF-A0A965EU87-F1
#
_cell.length_a   1.000
_cell.length_b   1.000
_cell.length_c   1.000
_cell.angle_alpha   90.00
_cell.angle_beta   90.00
_cell.angle_gamma   90.00
#
_symmetry.space_group_name_H-M   'P 1'
#
loop_
_entity.id
_entity.type
_entity.pdbx_description
1 polymer ?
#
loop_
_entity_poly.entity_id
_entity_poly.type
_entity_poly.pdbx_seq_one_letter_code
_entity_poly.pdbx_strand_id
1 'polypeptide(L)'
;MSRRLLSAALVVAVALLPGCAGVPDSSAPQAIGTVERPEPERLPEPNTGMNPDQLLREFLKATADPADRHRAARQFLTESASKDWDDGGSALLIDKVVFTETRSSDTVSVTMKAQILGSLSDIGVFETGEGELPDPGPIELVQTSSGWRINRLPNGVFLDWQEFQASYKRNTLYFIDPTGTTVVPDPRYVAVSDPDLLATELVTKLIAGPRPEMAKAVRNLLGPPLNLRGPVTRADGGKTGVGRGYGGARIELESLTTTDPSSRQLLAAQLIWTLARADIKGPYLIDVDGAALDDRFVDGWKTTDVAATDPGAVDGAAAGVHALLGGTLVKLEGQQYTLVPGSFGALAGQRAASLSR
;
A
#
# COMPACT_ATOMS: atom_id res chain seq x y z
N MET A 1 53.84 -24.59 -53.30
CA MET A 1 53.23 -23.28 -52.96
C MET A 1 51.70 -23.25 -53.04
N SER A 2 51.02 -24.16 -53.77
CA SER A 2 49.55 -24.13 -53.94
C SER A 2 48.74 -24.44 -52.66
N ARG A 3 49.18 -25.38 -51.81
CA ARG A 3 48.43 -25.76 -50.59
C ARG A 3 48.35 -24.66 -49.53
N ARG A 4 49.41 -23.84 -49.38
CA ARG A 4 49.43 -22.75 -48.38
C ARG A 4 48.56 -21.56 -48.78
N LEU A 5 48.42 -21.30 -50.09
CA LEU A 5 47.53 -20.27 -50.62
C LEU A 5 46.05 -20.66 -50.48
N LEU A 6 45.71 -21.94 -50.68
CA LEU A 6 44.36 -22.46 -50.43
C LEU A 6 43.95 -22.38 -48.95
N SER A 7 44.87 -22.68 -48.03
CA SER A 7 44.61 -22.55 -46.59
C SER A 7 44.42 -21.08 -46.16
N ALA A 8 45.20 -20.16 -46.72
CA ALA A 8 45.05 -18.73 -46.41
C ALA A 8 43.73 -18.17 -46.96
N ALA A 9 43.31 -18.58 -48.17
CA ALA A 9 42.04 -18.17 -48.75
C ALA A 9 40.83 -18.68 -47.94
N LEU A 10 40.91 -19.90 -47.41
CA LEU A 10 39.84 -20.47 -46.59
C LEU A 10 39.68 -19.74 -45.24
N VAL A 11 40.79 -19.35 -44.61
CA VAL A 11 40.76 -18.62 -43.32
C VAL A 11 40.21 -17.21 -43.51
N VAL A 12 40.55 -16.53 -44.61
CA VAL A 12 39.99 -15.20 -44.93
C VAL A 12 38.50 -15.29 -45.26
N ALA A 13 38.04 -16.35 -45.94
CA ALA A 13 36.63 -16.55 -46.24
C ALA A 13 35.76 -16.78 -44.99
N VAL A 14 36.29 -17.43 -43.96
CA VAL A 14 35.58 -17.66 -42.68
C VAL A 14 35.54 -16.40 -41.81
N ALA A 15 36.56 -15.53 -41.90
CA ALA A 15 36.62 -14.28 -41.13
C ALA A 15 35.69 -13.15 -41.64
N LEU A 16 35.09 -13.33 -42.82
CA LEU A 16 34.19 -12.36 -43.46
C LEU A 16 32.70 -12.65 -43.23
N LEU A 17 32.33 -13.61 -42.38
CA LEU A 17 30.94 -13.84 -42.01
C LEU A 17 30.52 -12.81 -40.93
N PRO A 18 29.66 -11.82 -41.23
CA PRO A 18 29.09 -10.98 -40.20
C PRO A 18 28.20 -11.84 -39.31
N GLY A 19 28.65 -12.10 -38.08
CA GLY A 19 27.82 -12.67 -37.03
C GLY A 19 26.78 -11.66 -36.57
N CYS A 20 25.71 -11.48 -37.34
CA CYS A 20 24.53 -10.75 -36.89
C CYS A 20 23.81 -11.59 -35.84
N ALA A 21 24.23 -11.49 -34.58
CA ALA A 21 23.38 -11.85 -33.45
C ALA A 21 22.30 -10.78 -33.32
N GLY A 22 21.25 -10.89 -34.14
CA GLY A 22 20.05 -10.06 -34.02
C GLY A 22 19.32 -10.44 -32.74
N VAL A 23 19.36 -9.57 -31.74
CA VAL A 23 18.39 -9.61 -30.65
C VAL A 23 17.04 -9.24 -31.28
N PRO A 24 15.98 -10.06 -31.17
CA PRO A 24 14.68 -9.71 -31.73
C PRO A 24 14.17 -8.42 -31.08
N ASP A 25 13.84 -7.42 -31.90
CA ASP A 25 13.31 -6.12 -31.44
C ASP A 25 11.90 -6.22 -30.84
N SER A 26 11.30 -7.41 -30.89
CA SER A 26 10.02 -7.70 -30.24
C SER A 26 9.91 -9.18 -29.90
N SER A 27 9.50 -9.47 -28.68
CA SER A 27 8.84 -10.73 -28.34
C SER A 27 7.36 -10.42 -28.09
N ALA A 28 6.47 -11.28 -28.58
CA ALA A 28 5.07 -11.19 -28.18
C ALA A 28 5.01 -11.40 -26.66
N PRO A 29 4.29 -10.57 -25.90
CA PRO A 29 4.13 -10.79 -24.48
C PRO A 29 3.51 -12.17 -24.27
N GLN A 30 4.26 -13.10 -23.70
CA GLN A 30 3.67 -14.33 -23.21
C GLN A 30 2.92 -13.99 -21.94
N ALA A 31 1.62 -14.26 -21.93
CA ALA A 31 0.84 -14.24 -20.71
C ALA A 31 1.50 -15.25 -19.77
N ILE A 32 2.18 -14.76 -18.74
CA ILE A 32 2.46 -15.57 -17.57
C ILE A 32 1.08 -16.05 -17.12
N GLY A 33 0.89 -17.37 -17.09
CA GLY A 33 -0.37 -17.98 -16.68
C GLY A 33 -0.86 -17.34 -15.38
N THR A 34 -2.18 -17.35 -15.17
CA THR A 34 -2.82 -16.83 -13.97
C THR A 34 -2.00 -17.27 -12.77
N VAL A 35 -1.34 -16.32 -12.08
CA VAL A 35 -0.68 -16.62 -10.82
C VAL A 35 -1.80 -17.19 -9.95
N GLU A 36 -1.71 -18.47 -9.61
CA GLU A 36 -2.65 -19.10 -8.69
C GLU A 36 -2.60 -18.28 -7.42
N ARG A 37 -3.63 -17.45 -7.25
CA ARG A 37 -3.82 -16.68 -6.05
C ARG A 37 -4.17 -17.72 -4.98
N PRO A 38 -3.42 -17.79 -3.86
CA PRO A 38 -3.88 -18.55 -2.71
C PRO A 38 -5.31 -18.09 -2.41
N GLU A 39 -6.23 -19.03 -2.26
CA GLU A 39 -7.57 -18.73 -1.77
C GLU A 39 -7.42 -17.83 -0.54
N PRO A 40 -8.12 -16.69 -0.44
CA PRO A 40 -8.07 -15.88 0.77
C PRO A 40 -8.33 -16.79 1.97
N GLU A 41 -7.46 -16.70 2.96
CA GLU A 41 -7.53 -17.55 4.15
C GLU A 41 -8.91 -17.37 4.75
N ARG A 42 -9.67 -18.46 4.86
CA ARG A 42 -11.01 -18.39 5.45
C ARG A 42 -10.84 -18.03 6.90
N LEU A 43 -11.37 -16.86 7.27
CA LEU A 43 -11.43 -16.43 8.66
C LEU A 43 -12.15 -17.50 9.47
N PRO A 44 -11.68 -17.76 10.70
CA PRO A 44 -12.26 -18.83 11.49
C PRO A 44 -13.68 -18.46 11.93
N GLU A 45 -14.56 -19.46 11.93
CA GLU A 45 -15.95 -19.33 12.35
C GLU A 45 -16.24 -20.26 13.54
N PRO A 46 -17.07 -19.83 14.50
CA PRO A 46 -17.42 -20.66 15.64
C PRO A 46 -18.31 -21.83 15.21
N ASN A 47 -18.04 -23.02 15.73
CA ASN A 47 -18.88 -24.20 15.48
C ASN A 47 -19.19 -24.97 16.78
N THR A 48 -20.20 -25.84 16.71
CA THR A 48 -20.72 -26.58 17.87
C THR A 48 -19.74 -27.57 18.47
N GLY A 49 -18.67 -27.94 17.75
CA GLY A 49 -17.66 -28.90 18.20
C GLY A 49 -16.50 -28.26 18.96
N MET A 50 -16.37 -26.93 18.95
CA MET A 50 -15.28 -26.24 19.65
C MET A 50 -15.44 -26.35 21.17
N ASN A 51 -14.36 -26.64 21.87
CA ASN A 51 -14.29 -26.46 23.32
C ASN A 51 -13.93 -25.00 23.68
N PRO A 52 -14.00 -24.60 24.96
CA PRO A 52 -13.70 -23.23 25.39
C PRO A 52 -12.31 -22.70 24.98
N ASP A 53 -11.22 -23.42 25.26
CA ASP A 53 -9.86 -23.03 24.83
C ASP A 53 -9.75 -22.84 23.31
N GLN A 54 -10.30 -23.77 22.53
CA GLN A 54 -10.29 -23.68 21.07
C GLN A 54 -11.08 -22.47 20.58
N LEU A 55 -12.27 -22.22 21.14
CA LEU A 55 -13.09 -21.05 20.80
C LEU A 55 -12.31 -19.74 21.02
N LEU A 56 -11.59 -19.63 22.14
CA LEU A 56 -10.80 -18.43 22.46
C LEU A 56 -9.61 -18.26 21.52
N ARG A 57 -8.92 -19.34 21.16
CA ARG A 57 -7.81 -19.27 20.19
C ARG A 57 -8.30 -18.82 18.83
N GLU A 58 -9.39 -19.40 18.33
CA GLU A 58 -9.97 -19.00 17.05
C GLU A 58 -10.55 -17.58 17.08
N PHE A 59 -11.09 -17.13 18.22
CA PHE A 59 -11.44 -15.73 18.45
C PHE A 59 -10.22 -14.80 18.31
N LEU A 60 -9.09 -15.11 18.97
CA LEU A 60 -7.86 -14.32 18.86
C LEU A 60 -7.25 -14.33 17.46
N LYS A 61 -7.51 -15.35 16.65
CA LYS A 61 -7.15 -15.32 15.23
C LYS A 61 -8.07 -14.40 14.44
N ALA A 62 -9.37 -14.50 14.70
CA ALA A 62 -10.37 -13.66 14.04
C ALA A 62 -10.20 -12.16 14.34
N THR A 63 -9.55 -11.78 15.44
CA THR A 63 -9.23 -10.36 15.74
C THR A 63 -8.16 -9.78 14.82
N ALA A 64 -7.46 -10.59 14.02
CA ALA A 64 -6.51 -10.09 13.03
C ALA A 64 -7.16 -9.47 11.79
N ASP A 65 -8.47 -9.69 11.59
CA ASP A 65 -9.25 -8.96 10.60
C ASP A 65 -9.96 -7.75 11.25
N PRO A 66 -9.49 -6.50 11.00
CA PRO A 66 -10.13 -5.31 11.54
C PRO A 66 -11.44 -4.94 10.83
N ALA A 67 -11.79 -5.60 9.71
CA ALA A 67 -12.92 -5.21 8.90
C ALA A 67 -14.24 -5.20 9.68
N ASP A 68 -15.02 -4.16 9.40
CA ASP A 68 -16.37 -3.98 9.94
C ASP A 68 -16.43 -4.12 11.47
N ARG A 69 -15.46 -3.51 12.16
CA ARG A 69 -15.30 -3.58 13.61
C ARG A 69 -15.08 -5.02 14.08
N HIS A 70 -14.10 -5.70 13.50
CA HIS A 70 -13.76 -7.09 13.81
C HIS A 70 -14.97 -8.03 13.68
N ARG A 71 -15.74 -7.90 12.60
CA ARG A 71 -16.99 -8.65 12.40
C ARG A 71 -16.78 -10.16 12.53
N ALA A 72 -15.66 -10.69 12.04
CA ALA A 72 -15.31 -12.10 12.17
C ALA A 72 -15.17 -12.52 13.64
N ALA A 73 -14.38 -11.79 14.44
CA ALA A 73 -14.22 -12.06 15.87
C ALA A 73 -15.53 -11.95 16.65
N ARG A 74 -16.39 -10.98 16.28
CA ARG A 74 -17.71 -10.79 16.88
C ARG A 74 -18.65 -11.99 16.76
N GLN A 75 -18.41 -12.92 15.83
CA GLN A 75 -19.21 -14.14 15.70
C GLN A 75 -19.01 -15.11 16.88
N PHE A 76 -17.83 -15.08 17.51
CA PHE A 76 -17.50 -15.91 18.68
C PHE A 76 -18.14 -15.41 19.98
N LEU A 77 -18.70 -14.19 19.95
CA LEU A 77 -19.32 -13.54 21.09
C LEU A 77 -20.82 -13.89 21.18
N THR A 78 -21.41 -13.78 22.37
CA THR A 78 -22.86 -13.69 22.50
C THR A 78 -23.35 -12.37 21.89
N GLU A 79 -24.64 -12.27 21.55
CA GLU A 79 -25.18 -11.05 20.96
C GLU A 79 -24.99 -9.81 21.87
N SER A 80 -25.14 -9.97 23.19
CA SER A 80 -24.89 -8.90 24.15
C SER A 80 -23.42 -8.51 24.20
N ALA A 81 -22.52 -9.49 24.35
CA ALA A 81 -21.08 -9.22 24.38
C ALA A 81 -20.59 -8.58 23.07
N SER A 82 -21.15 -8.99 21.92
CA SER A 82 -20.87 -8.40 20.62
C SER A 82 -21.31 -6.94 20.50
N LYS A 83 -22.36 -6.52 21.20
CA LYS A 83 -22.79 -5.12 21.21
C LYS A 83 -21.95 -4.27 22.18
N ASP A 84 -21.58 -4.85 23.31
CA ASP A 84 -20.90 -4.16 24.40
C ASP A 84 -19.37 -4.07 24.21
N TRP A 85 -18.78 -4.98 23.44
CA TRP A 85 -17.33 -5.00 23.22
C TRP A 85 -16.86 -3.80 22.40
N ASP A 86 -16.07 -2.96 23.07
CA ASP A 86 -15.35 -1.85 22.46
C ASP A 86 -14.01 -2.36 21.90
N ASP A 87 -13.93 -2.38 20.58
CA ASP A 87 -12.78 -2.81 19.79
C ASP A 87 -11.99 -1.63 19.21
N GLY A 88 -12.31 -0.42 19.64
CA GLY A 88 -11.62 0.79 19.19
C GLY A 88 -10.26 0.99 19.85
N GLY A 89 -9.49 1.92 19.29
CA GLY A 89 -8.17 2.30 19.81
C GLY A 89 -7.06 1.37 19.36
N SER A 90 -5.99 1.30 20.15
CA SER A 90 -4.81 0.50 19.83
C SER A 90 -5.00 -0.98 20.18
N ALA A 91 -4.54 -1.86 19.28
CA ALA A 91 -4.43 -3.28 19.56
C ALA A 91 -3.11 -3.59 20.30
N LEU A 92 -3.14 -4.53 21.23
CA LEU A 92 -1.94 -5.06 21.90
C LEU A 92 -1.47 -6.31 21.17
N LEU A 93 -0.22 -6.31 20.72
CA LEU A 93 0.37 -7.48 20.08
C LEU A 93 0.89 -8.42 21.15
N ILE A 94 0.42 -9.66 21.11
CA ILE A 94 0.71 -10.67 22.11
C ILE A 94 1.27 -11.96 21.48
N ASP A 95 2.04 -12.69 22.29
CA ASP A 95 2.57 -14.02 21.96
C ASP A 95 2.51 -14.92 23.20
N LYS A 96 2.70 -16.23 23.00
CA LYS A 96 2.72 -17.27 24.05
C LYS A 96 1.47 -17.26 24.92
N VAL A 97 0.31 -17.19 24.27
CA VAL A 97 -0.99 -17.14 24.95
C VAL A 97 -1.30 -18.46 25.67
N VAL A 98 -1.55 -18.35 26.98
CA VAL A 98 -1.97 -19.45 27.84
C VAL A 98 -3.30 -19.09 28.49
N PHE A 99 -4.28 -19.98 28.34
CA PHE A 99 -5.58 -19.91 28.99
C PHE A 99 -5.63 -20.84 30.19
N THR A 100 -6.17 -20.35 31.31
CA THR A 100 -6.48 -21.18 32.48
C THR A 100 -7.98 -21.18 32.71
N GLU A 101 -8.62 -22.33 32.51
CA GLU A 101 -10.06 -22.51 32.67
C GLU A 101 -10.45 -22.86 34.11
N THR A 102 -11.49 -22.21 34.62
CA THR A 102 -12.23 -22.60 35.82
C THR A 102 -13.68 -22.85 35.43
N ARG A 103 -14.14 -24.10 35.58
CA ARG A 103 -15.48 -24.51 35.17
C ARG A 103 -16.47 -24.45 36.33
N SER A 104 -17.62 -23.83 36.07
CA SER A 104 -18.81 -23.89 36.93
C SER A 104 -19.89 -24.78 36.29
N SER A 105 -21.11 -24.81 36.83
CA SER A 105 -22.20 -25.62 36.27
C SER A 105 -22.56 -25.23 34.83
N ASP A 106 -22.61 -23.92 34.55
CA ASP A 106 -23.17 -23.38 33.29
C ASP A 106 -22.22 -22.41 32.57
N THR A 107 -21.07 -22.09 33.18
CA THR A 107 -20.10 -21.13 32.66
C THR A 107 -18.67 -21.62 32.77
N VAL A 108 -17.81 -21.12 31.89
CA VAL A 108 -16.36 -21.31 31.97
C VAL A 108 -15.71 -19.94 32.11
N SER A 109 -15.08 -19.68 33.25
CA SER A 109 -14.26 -18.49 33.46
C SER A 109 -12.83 -18.79 33.05
N VAL A 110 -12.22 -17.88 32.31
CA VAL A 110 -10.86 -18.00 31.79
C VAL A 110 -10.04 -16.80 32.19
N THR A 111 -8.84 -17.06 32.71
CA THR A 111 -7.79 -16.06 32.81
C THR A 111 -6.79 -16.26 31.67
N MET A 112 -6.32 -15.16 31.10
CA MET A 112 -5.37 -15.15 30.00
C MET A 112 -4.02 -14.64 30.49
N LYS A 113 -2.95 -15.34 30.14
CA LYS A 113 -1.57 -14.87 30.26
C LYS A 113 -0.92 -14.86 28.89
N ALA A 114 -0.13 -13.82 28.61
CA ALA A 114 0.60 -13.69 27.35
C ALA A 114 1.83 -12.78 27.56
N GLN A 115 2.72 -12.74 26.56
CA GLN A 115 3.79 -11.76 26.47
C GLN A 115 3.39 -10.64 25.51
N ILE A 116 3.66 -9.40 25.87
CA ILE A 116 3.48 -8.23 24.99
C ILE A 116 4.71 -8.09 24.09
N LEU A 117 4.48 -7.85 22.81
CA LEU A 117 5.51 -7.51 21.82
C LEU A 117 5.43 -6.05 21.35
N GLY A 118 4.31 -5.39 21.63
CA GLY A 118 4.08 -4.02 21.24
C GLY A 118 2.61 -3.67 21.13
N SER A 119 2.35 -2.53 20.49
CA SER A 119 1.01 -2.06 20.19
C SER A 119 0.93 -1.64 18.72
N LEU A 120 -0.30 -1.68 18.19
CA LEU A 120 -0.64 -1.16 16.87
C LEU A 120 -1.74 -0.14 17.04
N SER A 121 -1.47 1.11 16.68
CA SER A 121 -2.50 2.16 16.71
C SER A 121 -3.55 1.98 15.60
N ASP A 122 -4.67 2.68 15.74
CA ASP A 122 -5.74 2.80 14.75
C ASP A 122 -5.25 3.29 13.37
N ILE A 123 -4.26 4.18 13.37
CA ILE A 123 -3.61 4.70 12.17
C ILE A 123 -2.48 3.77 11.67
N GLY A 124 -2.34 2.57 12.22
CA GLY A 124 -1.41 1.53 11.77
C GLY A 124 0.04 1.75 12.18
N VAL A 125 0.29 2.55 13.23
CA VAL A 125 1.65 2.74 13.76
C VAL A 125 1.97 1.59 14.71
N PHE A 126 3.01 0.84 14.40
CA PHE A 126 3.53 -0.19 15.31
C PHE A 126 4.58 0.41 16.24
N GLU A 127 4.40 0.17 17.54
CA GLU A 127 5.34 0.54 18.59
C GLU A 127 5.79 -0.72 19.32
N THR A 128 7.11 -0.90 19.41
CA THR A 128 7.70 -2.03 20.12
C THR A 128 7.46 -1.88 21.62
N GLY A 129 7.05 -2.97 22.26
CA GLY A 129 6.90 -3.07 23.70
C GLY A 129 7.37 -4.44 24.18
N GLU A 130 7.55 -4.57 25.48
CA GLU A 130 7.98 -5.82 26.10
C GLU A 130 7.38 -5.98 27.49
N GLY A 131 7.20 -7.23 27.91
CA GLY A 131 6.73 -7.56 29.25
C GLY A 131 5.65 -8.64 29.26
N GLU A 132 5.19 -8.99 30.46
CA GLU A 132 4.01 -9.82 30.63
C GLU A 132 2.76 -8.96 30.46
N LEU A 133 1.73 -9.54 29.82
CA LEU A 133 0.42 -8.92 29.75
C LEU A 133 -0.14 -8.77 31.18
N PRO A 134 -0.41 -7.55 31.67
CA PRO A 134 -1.13 -7.35 32.92
C PRO A 134 -2.48 -8.05 32.85
N ASP A 135 -3.00 -8.54 33.99
CA ASP A 135 -4.29 -9.25 34.02
C ASP A 135 -5.36 -8.42 33.27
N PRO A 136 -5.81 -8.88 32.09
CA PRO A 136 -6.71 -8.11 31.25
C PRO A 136 -8.14 -8.14 31.82
N GLY A 137 -8.40 -8.94 32.85
CA GLY A 137 -9.72 -9.18 33.40
C GLY A 137 -10.31 -10.51 32.95
N PRO A 138 -11.43 -10.93 33.56
CA PRO A 138 -12.00 -12.25 33.31
C PRO A 138 -12.65 -12.34 31.94
N ILE A 139 -12.42 -13.46 31.25
CA ILE A 139 -13.19 -13.87 30.08
C ILE A 139 -14.19 -14.95 30.54
N GLU A 140 -15.46 -14.79 30.21
CA GLU A 140 -16.49 -15.77 30.57
C GLU A 140 -17.13 -16.34 29.31
N LEU A 141 -17.25 -17.67 29.26
CA LEU A 141 -17.90 -18.39 28.18
C LEU A 141 -19.16 -19.08 28.70
N VAL A 142 -20.17 -19.15 27.84
CA VAL A 142 -21.45 -19.82 28.09
C VAL A 142 -21.77 -20.78 26.95
N GLN A 143 -22.48 -21.86 27.27
CA GLN A 143 -22.94 -22.79 26.26
C GLN A 143 -24.28 -22.30 25.67
N THR A 144 -24.35 -22.19 24.35
CA THR A 144 -25.57 -21.83 23.60
C THR A 144 -26.05 -23.01 22.76
N SER A 145 -27.21 -22.89 22.14
CA SER A 145 -27.69 -23.87 21.14
C SER A 145 -26.76 -24.02 19.94
N SER A 146 -25.91 -23.02 19.67
CA SER A 146 -24.94 -22.99 18.58
C SER A 146 -23.50 -23.33 19.02
N GLY A 147 -23.33 -23.90 20.21
CA GLY A 147 -22.04 -24.18 20.84
C GLY A 147 -21.61 -23.10 21.82
N TRP A 148 -20.35 -23.15 22.25
CA TRP A 148 -19.78 -22.16 23.18
C TRP A 148 -19.72 -20.75 22.56
N ARG A 149 -19.96 -19.73 23.37
CA ARG A 149 -19.79 -18.31 23.01
C ARG A 149 -19.17 -17.52 24.17
N ILE A 150 -18.39 -16.50 23.84
CA ILE A 150 -17.81 -15.57 24.82
C ILE A 150 -18.91 -14.60 25.25
N ASN A 151 -19.27 -14.62 26.53
CA ASN A 151 -20.33 -13.79 27.10
C ASN A 151 -19.80 -12.52 27.78
N ARG A 152 -18.53 -12.52 28.18
CA ARG A 152 -17.85 -11.36 28.77
C ARG A 152 -16.37 -11.41 28.40
N LEU A 153 -15.82 -10.27 28.04
CA LEU A 153 -14.42 -10.07 27.72
C LEU A 153 -14.01 -8.62 28.03
N PRO A 154 -12.72 -8.36 28.26
CA PRO A 154 -12.22 -7.00 28.36
C PRO A 154 -12.30 -6.25 27.02
N ASN A 155 -12.40 -4.92 27.11
CA ASN A 155 -12.33 -4.04 25.95
C ASN A 155 -10.91 -3.97 25.38
N GLY A 156 -10.83 -3.59 24.11
CA GLY A 156 -9.59 -3.58 23.34
C GLY A 156 -9.38 -4.87 22.57
N VAL A 157 -8.37 -4.85 21.71
CA VAL A 157 -8.04 -5.93 20.80
C VAL A 157 -6.70 -6.53 21.20
N PHE A 158 -6.67 -7.84 21.42
CA PHE A 158 -5.45 -8.61 21.49
C PHE A 158 -5.19 -9.22 20.12
N LEU A 159 -4.02 -8.93 19.57
CA LEU A 159 -3.61 -9.37 18.25
C LEU A 159 -2.46 -10.37 18.39
N ASP A 160 -2.70 -11.62 18.01
CA ASP A 160 -1.64 -12.62 18.00
C ASP A 160 -0.54 -12.24 17.00
N TRP A 161 0.72 -12.42 17.41
CA TRP A 161 1.87 -12.03 16.59
C TRP A 161 1.92 -12.75 15.24
N GLN A 162 1.59 -14.04 15.19
CA GLN A 162 1.63 -14.80 13.94
C GLN A 162 0.56 -14.29 12.97
N GLU A 163 -0.64 -14.02 13.50
CA GLU A 163 -1.76 -13.51 12.74
C GLU A 163 -1.53 -12.07 12.25
N PHE A 164 -0.85 -11.24 13.05
CA PHE A 164 -0.37 -9.94 12.61
C PHE A 164 0.58 -10.05 11.42
N GLN A 165 1.58 -10.95 11.49
CA GLN A 165 2.53 -11.13 10.39
C GLN A 165 1.87 -11.65 9.11
N ALA A 166 0.85 -12.51 9.26
CA ALA A 166 0.07 -13.04 8.16
C ALA A 166 -0.81 -11.96 7.50
N SER A 167 -1.58 -11.23 8.30
CA SER A 167 -2.66 -10.36 7.84
C SER A 167 -2.24 -8.92 7.56
N TYR A 168 -1.30 -8.37 8.33
CA TYR A 168 -0.87 -6.98 8.18
C TYR A 168 0.36 -6.88 7.29
N LYS A 169 0.31 -5.92 6.36
CA LYS A 169 1.43 -5.58 5.48
C LYS A 169 1.91 -4.17 5.75
N ARG A 170 3.22 -4.02 5.81
CA ARG A 170 3.87 -2.72 5.95
C ARG A 170 3.76 -1.95 4.63
N ASN A 171 3.04 -0.84 4.67
CA ASN A 171 2.98 0.17 3.63
C ASN A 171 3.65 1.46 4.12
N THR A 172 3.95 2.38 3.22
CA THR A 172 4.56 3.66 3.58
C THR A 172 3.63 4.78 3.14
N LEU A 173 3.16 5.57 4.09
CA LEU A 173 2.52 6.85 3.80
C LEU A 173 3.60 7.89 3.57
N TYR A 174 3.37 8.80 2.64
CA TYR A 174 4.30 9.89 2.36
C TYR A 174 3.65 11.20 2.75
N PHE A 175 4.39 12.06 3.45
CA PHE A 175 3.98 13.41 3.83
C PHE A 175 4.95 14.43 3.23
N ILE A 176 4.55 15.69 3.07
CA ILE A 176 5.42 16.69 2.44
C ILE A 176 6.40 17.23 3.48
N ASP A 177 7.68 17.38 3.11
CA ASP A 177 8.64 18.01 4.01
C ASP A 177 8.31 19.51 4.22
N PRO A 178 8.82 20.17 5.27
CA PRO A 178 8.48 21.58 5.54
C PRO A 178 8.81 22.52 4.38
N THR A 179 9.84 22.21 3.57
CA THR A 179 10.24 23.04 2.43
C THR A 179 9.40 22.80 1.17
N GLY A 180 8.62 21.72 1.10
CA GLY A 180 7.82 21.36 -0.06
C GLY A 180 8.68 20.87 -1.24
N THR A 181 9.88 20.36 -0.98
CA THR A 181 10.81 19.89 -2.01
C THR A 181 10.79 18.38 -2.17
N THR A 182 10.44 17.63 -1.10
CA THR A 182 10.42 16.17 -1.11
C THR A 182 9.31 15.62 -0.23
N VAL A 183 9.08 14.31 -0.30
CA VAL A 183 8.21 13.59 0.63
C VAL A 183 8.99 12.80 1.68
N VAL A 184 8.44 12.77 2.90
CA VAL A 184 8.97 12.06 4.06
C VAL A 184 8.17 10.78 4.29
N PRO A 185 8.83 9.61 4.37
CA PRO A 185 8.17 8.33 4.58
C PRO A 185 7.71 8.15 6.04
N ASP A 186 6.50 7.62 6.22
CA ASP A 186 5.90 7.24 7.49
C ASP A 186 5.31 5.82 7.36
N PRO A 187 6.06 4.79 7.79
CA PRO A 187 5.64 3.39 7.63
C PRO A 187 4.47 3.00 8.52
N ARG A 188 3.44 2.36 7.92
CA ARG A 188 2.22 1.89 8.59
C ARG A 188 1.96 0.42 8.30
N TYR A 189 1.46 -0.32 9.28
CA TYR A 189 0.92 -1.66 9.09
C TYR A 189 -0.56 -1.57 8.78
N VAL A 190 -0.97 -2.24 7.70
CA VAL A 190 -2.33 -2.19 7.17
C VAL A 190 -2.80 -3.61 6.87
N ALA A 191 -4.01 -3.93 7.28
CA ALA A 191 -4.73 -5.14 6.91
C ALA A 191 -6.04 -4.75 6.21
N VAL A 192 -6.33 -5.40 5.09
CA VAL A 192 -7.58 -5.26 4.35
C VAL A 192 -8.03 -6.65 3.90
N SER A 193 -9.30 -6.99 4.13
CA SER A 193 -9.86 -8.29 3.73
C SER A 193 -10.07 -8.38 2.21
N ASP A 194 -10.25 -7.24 1.55
CA ASP A 194 -10.27 -7.12 0.09
C ASP A 194 -9.10 -6.24 -0.37
N PRO A 195 -8.18 -6.77 -1.20
CA PRO A 195 -7.07 -5.99 -1.73
C PRO A 195 -7.49 -4.75 -2.54
N ASP A 196 -8.71 -4.69 -3.08
CA ASP A 196 -9.21 -3.50 -3.79
C ASP A 196 -9.56 -2.35 -2.83
N LEU A 197 -9.66 -2.62 -1.52
CA LEU A 197 -9.82 -1.58 -0.49
C LEU A 197 -8.50 -0.96 -0.02
N LEU A 198 -7.34 -1.53 -0.39
CA LEU A 198 -6.03 -1.04 0.06
C LEU A 198 -5.83 0.44 -0.28
N ALA A 199 -6.20 0.87 -1.48
CA ALA A 199 -6.06 2.26 -1.90
C ALA A 199 -6.91 3.20 -1.04
N THR A 200 -8.15 2.80 -0.73
CA THR A 200 -9.04 3.55 0.15
C THR A 200 -8.43 3.67 1.55
N GLU A 201 -7.94 2.56 2.10
CA GLU A 201 -7.36 2.52 3.45
C GLU A 201 -6.12 3.42 3.56
N LEU A 202 -5.23 3.40 2.57
CA LEU A 202 -4.04 4.28 2.56
C LEU A 202 -4.42 5.77 2.48
N VAL A 203 -5.40 6.13 1.66
CA VAL A 203 -5.87 7.52 1.56
C VAL A 203 -6.57 7.97 2.85
N THR A 204 -7.40 7.12 3.45
CA THR A 204 -8.02 7.38 4.76
C THR A 204 -6.96 7.65 5.82
N LYS A 205 -5.90 6.84 5.88
CA LYS A 205 -4.81 7.04 6.84
C LYS A 205 -3.96 8.29 6.53
N LEU A 206 -3.80 8.69 5.26
CA LEU A 206 -3.18 9.99 4.92
C LEU A 206 -4.00 11.17 5.45
N ILE A 207 -5.33 11.11 5.32
CA ILE A 207 -6.24 12.15 5.83
C ILE A 207 -6.16 12.21 7.37
N ALA A 208 -6.13 11.06 8.04
CA ALA A 208 -5.96 10.96 9.49
C ALA A 208 -4.63 11.58 9.97
N GLY A 209 -3.57 11.48 9.16
CA GLY A 209 -2.34 12.25 9.32
C GLY A 209 -1.11 11.44 9.77
N PRO A 210 0.02 12.14 9.95
CA PRO A 210 1.30 11.52 10.29
C PRO A 210 1.28 10.98 11.72
N ARG A 211 2.25 10.12 12.04
CA ARG A 211 2.43 9.64 13.41
C ARG A 211 2.72 10.83 14.35
N PRO A 212 2.29 10.78 15.62
CA PRO A 212 2.35 11.93 16.51
C PRO A 212 3.75 12.57 16.62
N GLU A 213 4.81 11.74 16.61
CA GLU A 213 6.19 12.19 16.69
C GLU A 213 6.62 13.04 15.47
N MET A 214 5.98 12.83 14.32
CA MET A 214 6.29 13.50 13.05
C MET A 214 5.36 14.68 12.75
N ALA A 215 4.27 14.85 13.50
CA ALA A 215 3.21 15.82 13.18
C ALA A 215 3.70 17.28 13.02
N LYS A 216 4.80 17.65 13.68
CA LYS A 216 5.41 18.99 13.59
C LYS A 216 6.58 19.07 12.59
N ALA A 217 7.02 17.94 12.05
CA ALA A 217 8.16 17.82 11.16
C ALA A 217 7.76 17.68 9.68
N VAL A 218 6.47 17.48 9.40
CA VAL A 218 5.93 17.32 8.05
C VAL A 218 4.67 18.17 7.86
N ARG A 219 4.31 18.39 6.60
CA ARG A 219 3.06 19.01 6.18
C ARG A 219 2.14 17.91 5.66
N ASN A 220 0.90 17.86 6.16
CA ASN A 220 -0.14 17.00 5.61
C ASN A 220 -1.08 17.84 4.73
N LEU A 221 -0.97 17.68 3.41
CA LEU A 221 -1.83 18.41 2.46
C LEU A 221 -3.19 17.74 2.27
N LEU A 222 -3.37 16.54 2.85
CA LEU A 222 -4.64 15.81 2.90
C LEU A 222 -5.37 15.95 4.23
N GLY A 223 -4.84 16.76 5.16
CA GLY A 223 -5.46 16.95 6.47
C GLY A 223 -6.82 17.67 6.38
N PRO A 224 -7.61 17.65 7.46
CA PRO A 224 -8.87 18.36 7.54
C PRO A 224 -8.75 19.85 7.13
N PRO A 225 -9.75 20.43 6.44
CA PRO A 225 -11.10 19.89 6.22
C PRO A 225 -11.24 18.98 5.01
N LEU A 226 -10.15 18.66 4.29
CA LEU A 226 -10.20 17.78 3.14
C LEU A 226 -10.66 16.38 3.57
N ASN A 227 -11.59 15.79 2.83
CA ASN A 227 -12.09 14.45 3.11
C ASN A 227 -12.26 13.64 1.82
N LEU A 228 -12.36 12.33 1.97
CA LEU A 228 -12.64 11.40 0.89
C LEU A 228 -14.16 11.25 0.73
N ARG A 229 -14.68 11.51 -0.47
CA ARG A 229 -16.14 11.46 -0.76
C ARG A 229 -16.69 10.02 -0.83
N GLY A 230 -15.83 9.06 -1.17
CA GLY A 230 -16.18 7.65 -1.34
C GLY A 230 -14.94 6.77 -1.52
N PRO A 231 -15.09 5.45 -1.65
CA PRO A 231 -13.94 4.56 -1.81
C PRO A 231 -13.14 4.93 -3.07
N VAL A 232 -11.82 4.73 -3.00
CA VAL A 232 -10.96 4.81 -4.18
C VAL A 232 -11.36 3.68 -5.13
N THR A 233 -11.60 4.03 -6.39
CA THR A 233 -12.02 3.09 -7.44
C THR A 233 -10.96 3.02 -8.54
N ARG A 234 -11.15 2.17 -9.56
CA ARG A 234 -10.36 2.24 -10.79
C ARG A 234 -10.59 3.57 -11.50
N ALA A 235 -9.68 3.93 -12.40
CA ALA A 235 -9.77 5.12 -13.24
C ALA A 235 -11.10 5.21 -14.02
N ASP A 236 -11.64 4.07 -14.45
CA ASP A 236 -12.90 3.95 -15.19
C ASP A 236 -14.16 3.83 -14.29
N GLY A 237 -14.00 3.97 -12.97
CA GLY A 237 -15.07 3.84 -11.98
C GLY A 237 -15.37 2.40 -11.55
N GLY A 238 -14.66 1.41 -12.09
CA GLY A 238 -14.75 0.01 -11.64
C GLY A 238 -14.30 -0.16 -10.19
N LYS A 239 -14.95 -1.03 -9.43
CA LYS A 239 -14.62 -1.27 -8.01
C LYS A 239 -13.55 -2.35 -7.78
N THR A 240 -13.24 -3.14 -8.81
CA THR A 240 -12.33 -4.29 -8.71
C THR A 240 -11.08 -4.06 -9.53
N GLY A 241 -9.91 -4.48 -9.03
CA GLY A 241 -8.64 -4.31 -9.72
C GLY A 241 -8.13 -2.86 -9.71
N VAL A 242 -8.34 -2.14 -8.61
CA VAL A 242 -7.85 -0.77 -8.40
C VAL A 242 -6.33 -0.76 -8.50
N GLY A 243 -5.78 0.09 -9.37
CA GLY A 243 -4.33 0.21 -9.61
C GLY A 243 -3.63 -1.02 -10.18
N ARG A 244 -4.38 -2.03 -10.66
CA ARG A 244 -3.78 -3.22 -11.28
C ARG A 244 -3.64 -3.06 -12.78
N GLY A 245 -2.45 -3.35 -13.31
CA GLY A 245 -2.16 -3.24 -14.74
C GLY A 245 -2.39 -1.81 -15.23
N TYR A 246 -3.26 -1.64 -16.23
CA TYR A 246 -3.66 -0.33 -16.78
C TYR A 246 -4.91 0.26 -16.09
N GLY A 247 -5.32 -0.30 -14.95
CA GLY A 247 -6.58 0.06 -14.30
C GLY A 247 -6.64 1.43 -13.65
N GLY A 248 -5.49 2.00 -13.30
CA GLY A 248 -5.40 3.29 -12.61
C GLY A 248 -6.17 3.33 -11.28
N ALA A 249 -6.24 4.52 -10.70
CA ALA A 249 -7.04 4.78 -9.52
C ALA A 249 -7.77 6.12 -9.67
N ARG A 250 -9.02 6.18 -9.22
CA ARG A 250 -9.82 7.40 -9.10
C ARG A 250 -10.04 7.72 -7.63
N ILE A 251 -9.61 8.91 -7.24
CA ILE A 251 -9.72 9.45 -5.89
C ILE A 251 -10.64 10.67 -5.97
N GLU A 252 -11.75 10.64 -5.23
CA GLU A 252 -12.70 11.74 -5.16
C GLU A 252 -12.64 12.39 -3.79
N LEU A 253 -12.16 13.62 -3.75
CA LEU A 253 -11.99 14.41 -2.54
C LEU A 253 -13.02 15.55 -2.50
N GLU A 254 -13.19 16.15 -1.34
CA GLU A 254 -14.02 17.33 -1.13
C GLU A 254 -13.39 18.28 -0.12
N SER A 255 -13.86 19.54 -0.13
CA SER A 255 -13.42 20.60 0.78
C SER A 255 -11.97 21.05 0.59
N LEU A 256 -11.54 21.28 -0.66
CA LEU A 256 -10.21 21.81 -0.95
C LEU A 256 -10.07 23.24 -0.42
N THR A 257 -9.04 23.49 0.39
CA THR A 257 -8.75 24.84 0.89
C THR A 257 -7.66 25.56 0.09
N THR A 258 -6.83 24.83 -0.64
CA THR A 258 -5.75 25.42 -1.44
C THR A 258 -6.19 25.74 -2.86
N THR A 259 -5.85 26.95 -3.31
CA THR A 259 -6.11 27.42 -4.67
C THR A 259 -4.84 27.52 -5.52
N ASP A 260 -3.65 27.43 -4.92
CA ASP A 260 -2.40 27.64 -5.65
C ASP A 260 -1.92 26.34 -6.35
N PRO A 261 -1.41 26.43 -7.59
CA PRO A 261 -0.97 25.25 -8.35
C PRO A 261 0.14 24.46 -7.66
N SER A 262 1.02 25.12 -6.90
CA SER A 262 2.15 24.46 -6.24
C SER A 262 1.69 23.54 -5.11
N SER A 263 0.75 23.98 -4.28
CA SER A 263 0.16 23.17 -3.21
C SER A 263 -0.67 22.03 -3.78
N ARG A 264 -1.40 22.23 -4.89
CA ARG A 264 -2.12 21.16 -5.59
C ARG A 264 -1.16 20.08 -6.12
N GLN A 265 -0.04 20.50 -6.71
CA GLN A 265 1.03 19.58 -7.12
C GLN A 265 1.59 18.78 -5.94
N LEU A 266 1.80 19.42 -4.78
CA LEU A 266 2.29 18.75 -3.57
C LEU A 266 1.25 17.79 -2.97
N LEU A 267 -0.04 18.14 -3.03
CA LEU A 267 -1.13 17.25 -2.63
C LEU A 267 -1.15 16.00 -3.52
N ALA A 268 -1.07 16.20 -4.84
CA ALA A 268 -0.96 15.09 -5.79
C ALA A 268 0.27 14.22 -5.51
N ALA A 269 1.43 14.84 -5.24
CA ALA A 269 2.66 14.11 -4.88
C ALA A 269 2.48 13.25 -3.63
N GLN A 270 1.87 13.80 -2.58
CA GLN A 270 1.63 13.09 -1.32
C GLN A 270 0.79 11.81 -1.53
N LEU A 271 -0.29 11.92 -2.33
CA LEU A 271 -1.13 10.80 -2.73
C LEU A 271 -0.40 9.79 -3.60
N ILE A 272 0.19 10.26 -4.70
CA ILE A 272 0.76 9.42 -5.74
C ILE A 272 1.94 8.62 -5.21
N TRP A 273 2.81 9.22 -4.38
CA TRP A 273 3.93 8.47 -3.79
C TRP A 273 3.46 7.37 -2.84
N THR A 274 2.41 7.65 -2.06
CA THR A 274 1.80 6.64 -1.17
C THR A 274 1.23 5.47 -1.96
N LEU A 275 0.42 5.75 -2.99
CA LEU A 275 -0.22 4.71 -3.79
C LEU A 275 0.79 3.94 -4.66
N ALA A 276 1.69 4.65 -5.36
CA ALA A 276 2.68 4.03 -6.24
C ALA A 276 3.63 3.10 -5.49
N ARG A 277 4.08 3.48 -4.28
CA ARG A 277 4.98 2.66 -3.45
C ARG A 277 4.28 1.44 -2.83
N ALA A 278 2.95 1.43 -2.81
CA ALA A 278 2.11 0.28 -2.47
C ALA A 278 1.72 -0.58 -3.69
N ASP A 279 2.38 -0.39 -4.85
CA ASP A 279 2.10 -1.06 -6.14
C ASP A 279 0.68 -0.79 -6.70
N ILE A 280 0.03 0.29 -6.26
CA ILE A 280 -1.23 0.78 -6.85
C ILE A 280 -0.84 1.71 -7.99
N LYS A 281 -0.90 1.19 -9.22
CA LYS A 281 -0.40 1.88 -10.42
C LYS A 281 -1.39 2.91 -10.94
N GLY A 282 -0.85 3.99 -11.49
CA GLY A 282 -1.63 5.01 -12.20
C GLY A 282 -2.16 4.52 -13.56
N PRO A 283 -2.86 5.39 -14.32
CA PRO A 283 -3.02 6.82 -14.06
C PRO A 283 -3.88 7.11 -12.81
N TYR A 284 -3.61 8.22 -12.13
CA TYR A 284 -4.34 8.64 -10.94
C TYR A 284 -5.28 9.79 -11.31
N LEU A 285 -6.58 9.54 -11.40
CA LEU A 285 -7.58 10.59 -11.54
C LEU A 285 -7.88 11.13 -10.15
N ILE A 286 -7.49 12.37 -9.89
CA ILE A 286 -7.69 13.02 -8.61
C ILE A 286 -8.66 14.16 -8.85
N ASP A 287 -9.89 13.97 -8.38
CA ASP A 287 -10.94 14.98 -8.46
C ASP A 287 -11.16 15.57 -7.08
N VAL A 288 -11.44 16.87 -7.03
CA VAL A 288 -11.86 17.56 -5.81
C VAL A 288 -13.07 18.43 -6.11
N ASP A 289 -14.09 18.33 -5.26
CA ASP A 289 -15.34 19.10 -5.39
C ASP A 289 -16.01 18.94 -6.79
N GLY A 290 -15.84 17.76 -7.39
CA GLY A 290 -16.44 17.38 -8.69
C GLY A 290 -15.65 17.80 -9.94
N ALA A 291 -14.45 18.37 -9.80
CA ALA A 291 -13.57 18.73 -10.92
C ALA A 291 -12.16 18.16 -10.71
N ALA A 292 -11.36 18.07 -11.79
CA ALA A 292 -9.97 17.65 -11.68
C ALA A 292 -9.19 18.58 -10.72
N LEU A 293 -8.31 18.01 -9.89
CA LEU A 293 -7.43 18.77 -9.00
C LEU A 293 -6.63 19.83 -9.78
N ASP A 294 -6.20 19.48 -10.99
CA ASP A 294 -5.51 20.34 -11.94
C ASP A 294 -5.89 19.94 -13.37
N ASP A 295 -6.40 20.90 -14.13
CA ASP A 295 -6.92 20.68 -15.49
C ASP A 295 -5.88 20.10 -16.46
N ARG A 296 -4.57 20.30 -16.18
CA ARG A 296 -3.49 19.73 -16.99
C ARG A 296 -3.44 18.20 -16.91
N PHE A 297 -4.06 17.61 -15.90
CA PHE A 297 -4.02 16.17 -15.60
C PHE A 297 -5.44 15.57 -15.56
N VAL A 298 -6.38 16.11 -16.35
CA VAL A 298 -7.75 15.58 -16.45
C VAL A 298 -7.80 14.11 -16.90
N ASP A 299 -6.84 13.68 -17.72
CA ASP A 299 -6.69 12.28 -18.17
C ASP A 299 -5.94 11.40 -17.14
N GLY A 300 -5.63 11.97 -15.97
CA GLY A 300 -4.97 11.32 -14.85
C GLY A 300 -3.47 11.61 -14.76
N TRP A 301 -3.02 11.75 -13.52
CA TRP A 301 -1.63 11.94 -13.16
C TRP A 301 -0.82 10.66 -13.32
N LYS A 302 0.47 10.81 -13.60
CA LYS A 302 1.48 9.75 -13.60
C LYS A 302 2.50 10.02 -12.50
N THR A 303 3.16 8.96 -12.03
CA THR A 303 4.24 9.09 -11.03
C THR A 303 5.37 10.01 -11.52
N THR A 304 5.64 10.05 -12.83
CA THR A 304 6.63 10.96 -13.43
C THR A 304 6.29 12.43 -13.25
N ASP A 305 5.01 12.79 -13.14
CA ASP A 305 4.58 14.17 -13.00
C ASP A 305 4.95 14.75 -11.62
N VAL A 306 5.17 13.86 -10.64
CA VAL A 306 5.59 14.20 -9.27
C VAL A 306 7.00 13.68 -8.94
N ALA A 307 7.76 13.25 -9.95
CA ALA A 307 9.12 12.69 -9.77
C ALA A 307 10.08 13.63 -9.03
N ALA A 308 9.85 14.95 -9.10
CA ALA A 308 10.64 15.97 -8.40
C ALA A 308 10.69 15.81 -6.88
N THR A 309 9.66 15.21 -6.29
CA THR A 309 9.52 15.08 -4.84
C THR A 309 9.90 13.69 -4.33
N ASP A 310 10.38 12.78 -5.20
CA ASP A 310 10.85 11.46 -4.77
C ASP A 310 11.97 11.63 -3.73
N PRO A 311 11.90 10.98 -2.54
CA PRO A 311 12.99 10.99 -1.57
C PRO A 311 14.27 10.34 -2.10
N GLY A 312 14.19 9.55 -3.17
CA GLY A 312 15.32 8.98 -3.89
C GLY A 312 15.70 9.71 -5.18
N ALA A 313 15.09 10.87 -5.49
CA ALA A 313 15.38 11.60 -6.73
C ALA A 313 16.85 12.04 -6.77
N VAL A 314 17.51 11.70 -7.87
CA VAL A 314 18.71 12.43 -8.33
C VAL A 314 18.27 13.73 -8.99
N ASP A 315 19.10 14.76 -8.93
CA ASP A 315 18.86 16.02 -9.64
C ASP A 315 18.49 15.74 -11.11
N GLY A 316 17.33 16.27 -11.54
CA GLY A 316 16.82 16.08 -12.91
C GLY A 316 15.80 14.94 -13.10
N ALA A 317 15.45 14.15 -12.08
CA ALA A 317 14.43 13.09 -12.20
C ALA A 317 13.06 13.60 -12.69
N ALA A 318 12.70 14.84 -12.34
CA ALA A 318 11.49 15.53 -12.79
C ALA A 318 11.52 16.00 -14.24
N ALA A 319 12.70 16.09 -14.86
CA ALA A 319 12.81 16.54 -16.24
C ALA A 319 12.18 15.51 -17.20
N GLY A 320 12.01 14.25 -16.79
CA GLY A 320 11.60 13.18 -17.69
C GLY A 320 12.71 12.81 -18.66
N VAL A 321 12.42 11.92 -19.61
CA VAL A 321 13.44 11.42 -20.53
C VAL A 321 13.70 12.44 -21.63
N HIS A 322 14.94 12.90 -21.71
CA HIS A 322 15.40 13.77 -22.78
C HIS A 322 16.48 13.07 -23.61
N ALA A 323 16.56 13.41 -24.89
CA ALA A 323 17.56 12.89 -25.79
C ALA A 323 18.14 14.01 -26.67
N LEU A 324 19.37 13.79 -27.16
CA LEU A 324 19.92 14.57 -28.25
C LEU A 324 19.71 13.81 -29.57
N LEU A 325 18.73 14.24 -30.36
CA LEU A 325 18.49 13.70 -31.70
C LEU A 325 19.07 14.66 -32.73
N GLY A 326 20.06 14.21 -33.51
CA GLY A 326 20.78 15.09 -34.45
C GLY A 326 21.54 16.25 -33.77
N GLY A 327 21.81 16.12 -32.46
CA GLY A 327 22.39 17.19 -31.64
C GLY A 327 21.41 18.30 -31.26
N THR A 328 20.11 18.02 -31.30
CA THR A 328 19.03 18.88 -30.80
C THR A 328 18.36 18.24 -29.61
N LEU A 329 18.10 19.02 -28.56
CA LEU A 329 17.50 18.51 -27.33
C LEU A 329 15.99 18.32 -27.51
N VAL A 330 15.53 17.10 -27.28
CA VAL A 330 14.13 16.71 -27.37
C VAL A 330 13.68 16.09 -26.05
N LYS A 331 12.40 16.30 -25.71
CA LYS A 331 11.71 15.56 -24.66
C LYS A 331 11.03 14.35 -25.27
N LEU A 332 11.22 13.17 -24.68
CA LEU A 332 10.62 11.92 -25.12
C LEU A 332 9.34 11.62 -24.35
N GLU A 333 8.28 11.27 -25.09
CA GLU A 333 7.00 10.82 -24.55
C GLU A 333 6.59 9.52 -25.27
N GLY A 334 6.96 8.37 -24.68
CA GLY A 334 6.80 7.08 -25.33
C GLY A 334 7.70 6.94 -26.57
N GLN A 335 7.11 6.75 -27.74
CA GLN A 335 7.82 6.72 -29.03
C GLN A 335 7.80 8.06 -29.78
N GLN A 336 7.13 9.08 -29.23
CA GLN A 336 7.09 10.41 -29.78
C GLN A 336 8.12 11.30 -29.09
N TYR A 337 8.52 12.36 -29.77
CA TYR A 337 9.39 13.38 -29.19
C TYR A 337 8.92 14.77 -29.57
N THR A 338 9.14 15.72 -28.66
CA THR A 338 8.90 17.14 -28.89
C THR A 338 10.21 17.91 -28.68
N LEU A 339 10.43 18.95 -29.49
CA LEU A 339 11.60 19.81 -29.32
C LEU A 339 11.49 20.55 -27.98
N VAL A 340 12.57 20.57 -27.20
CA VAL A 340 12.60 21.39 -25.98
C VAL A 340 12.51 22.87 -26.37
N PRO A 341 11.57 23.65 -25.81
CA PRO A 341 11.45 25.06 -26.17
C PRO A 341 12.76 25.85 -25.98
N GLY A 342 13.02 26.79 -26.89
CA GLY A 342 14.18 27.67 -26.83
C GLY A 342 15.41 27.15 -27.57
N SER A 343 16.58 27.72 -27.26
CA SER A 343 17.82 27.48 -28.00
C SER A 343 18.24 26.01 -28.01
N PHE A 344 18.01 25.27 -26.93
CA PHE A 344 18.41 23.86 -26.84
C PHE A 344 17.61 22.92 -27.76
N GLY A 345 16.36 23.23 -28.10
CA GLY A 345 15.61 22.49 -29.12
C GLY A 345 15.70 23.09 -30.53
N ALA A 346 16.35 24.23 -30.70
CA ALA A 346 16.56 24.86 -32.01
C ALA A 346 17.99 24.67 -32.55
N LEU A 347 18.97 24.49 -31.67
CA LEU A 347 20.38 24.30 -32.05
C LEU A 347 20.65 22.84 -32.39
N ALA A 348 21.35 22.62 -33.51
CA ALA A 348 21.90 21.33 -33.90
C ALA A 348 23.36 21.19 -33.43
N GLY A 349 23.87 19.96 -33.41
CA GLY A 349 25.29 19.68 -33.12
C GLY A 349 25.69 19.72 -31.65
N GLN A 350 24.75 19.79 -30.71
CA GLN A 350 25.03 19.55 -29.29
C GLN A 350 25.50 18.11 -29.10
N ARG A 351 26.57 17.92 -28.33
CA ARG A 351 27.17 16.60 -28.08
C ARG A 351 26.80 16.00 -26.72
N ALA A 352 26.46 16.86 -25.78
CA ALA A 352 26.01 16.50 -24.45
C ALA A 352 25.09 17.61 -23.91
N ALA A 353 24.13 17.23 -23.09
CA ALA A 353 23.29 18.13 -22.35
C ALA A 353 23.05 17.54 -20.96
N SER A 354 23.09 18.37 -19.94
CA SER A 354 22.71 18.03 -18.57
C SER A 354 21.61 18.98 -18.12
N LEU A 355 20.58 18.42 -17.49
CA LEU A 355 19.46 19.19 -16.95
C LEU A 355 19.66 19.29 -15.45
N SER A 356 19.86 20.50 -14.95
CA SER A 356 19.88 20.82 -13.52
C SER A 356 18.75 21.80 -13.21
N ARG A 357 18.37 21.88 -11.93
CA ARG A 357 17.40 22.88 -11.47
C ARG A 357 18.05 24.25 -11.34
#